data_AF-A0A8J6USJ1-F1
#
_entry.id   AF-A0A8J6USJ1-F1
#
_cell.length_a   1.000
_cell.length_b   1.000
_cell.length_c   1.000
_cell.angle_alpha   90.00
_cell.angle_beta   90.00
_cell.angle_gamma   90.00
#
_symmetry.space_group_name_H-M   'P 1'
#
loop_
_entity.id
_entity.type
_entity.pdbx_description
1 polymer ?
#
loop_
_entity_poly.entity_id
_entity_poly.type
_entity_poly.pdbx_seq_one_letter_code
_entity_poly.pdbx_strand_id
1 'polypeptide(L)'
;MTTPLRLIFGGSNRQHHLRMSMTLTSAIAATGYYYAYDLWPLWLTTAAACYGQEAWATADRDVEPSRKPPCLYWLPYGHIVKHRGLLSHGLVIGTVVRLAYGWWPMLWLLWNLLPALAVAWCVGALINDLGHLALDL
;
A
#
# COMPACT_ATOMS: atom_id res chain seq x y z
N MET A 1 5.61 18.05 -15.21
CA MET A 1 6.99 18.04 -14.66
C MET A 1 7.34 16.61 -14.31
N THR A 2 8.58 16.16 -14.55
CA THR A 2 9.01 14.81 -14.20
C THR A 2 9.56 14.84 -12.78
N THR A 3 8.89 14.18 -11.83
CA THR A 3 9.38 14.07 -10.44
C THR A 3 10.63 13.18 -10.39
N PRO A 4 11.50 13.34 -9.37
CA PRO A 4 12.66 12.46 -9.18
C PRO A 4 12.27 10.97 -9.15
N LEU A 5 11.11 10.65 -8.57
CA LEU A 5 10.58 9.28 -8.56
C LEU A 5 10.24 8.77 -9.95
N ARG A 6 9.68 9.60 -10.83
CA ARG A 6 9.42 9.22 -12.24
C ARG A 6 10.71 8.97 -13.01
N LEU A 7 11.81 9.66 -12.69
CA LEU A 7 13.12 9.39 -13.29
C LEU A 7 13.67 8.03 -12.84
N ILE A 8 13.45 7.65 -11.59
CA ILE A 8 13.94 6.38 -11.02
C ILE A 8 13.07 5.20 -11.48
N PHE A 9 11.75 5.35 -11.44
CA PHE A 9 10.82 4.24 -11.66
C PHE A 9 10.18 4.20 -13.06
N GLY A 10 10.36 5.25 -13.87
CA GLY A 10 9.98 5.31 -15.29
C GLY A 10 8.68 6.08 -15.59
N GLY A 11 7.71 6.10 -14.67
CA GLY A 11 6.42 6.80 -14.84
C GLY A 11 5.43 6.49 -13.72
N SER A 12 4.12 6.66 -13.97
CA SER A 12 3.04 6.51 -12.97
C SER A 12 1.98 5.49 -13.38
N ASN A 13 2.42 4.36 -13.94
CA ASN A 13 1.52 3.25 -14.23
C ASN A 13 1.73 2.16 -13.19
N ARG A 14 0.82 1.18 -13.10
CA ARG A 14 0.90 0.10 -12.11
C ARG A 14 2.24 -0.63 -12.06
N GLN A 15 2.91 -0.83 -13.20
CA GLN A 15 4.23 -1.47 -13.18
C GLN A 15 5.29 -0.63 -12.45
N HIS A 16 5.21 0.70 -12.60
CA HIS A 16 6.10 1.62 -11.91
C HIS A 16 5.77 1.73 -10.42
N HIS A 17 4.49 1.77 -10.04
CA HIS A 17 4.08 1.70 -8.64
C HIS A 17 4.53 0.40 -7.97
N LEU A 18 4.32 -0.75 -8.62
CA LEU A 18 4.78 -2.04 -8.13
C LEU A 18 6.30 -2.09 -7.90
N ARG A 19 7.08 -1.54 -8.83
CA ARG A 19 8.54 -1.42 -8.66
C ARG A 19 8.88 -0.57 -7.44
N MET A 20 8.24 0.59 -7.30
CA MET A 20 8.42 1.47 -6.15
C MET A 20 8.07 0.75 -4.84
N SER A 21 6.91 0.09 -4.75
CA SER A 21 6.49 -0.65 -3.55
C SER A 21 7.45 -1.79 -3.21
N MET A 22 7.98 -2.52 -4.21
CA MET A 22 9.03 -3.53 -4.01
C MET A 22 10.34 -2.92 -3.49
N THR A 23 10.73 -1.76 -4.00
CA THR A 23 11.91 -1.02 -3.52
C THR A 23 11.72 -0.56 -2.07
N LEU A 24 10.57 0.05 -1.74
CA LEU A 24 10.24 0.47 -0.38
C LEU A 24 10.23 -0.71 0.59
N THR A 25 9.59 -1.82 0.20
CA THR A 25 9.54 -3.06 0.99
C THR A 25 10.94 -3.57 1.30
N SER A 26 11.78 -3.71 0.26
CA SER A 26 13.15 -4.20 0.41
C SER A 26 14.02 -3.26 1.25
N ALA A 27 13.90 -1.95 1.02
CA ALA A 27 14.66 -0.94 1.75
C ALA A 27 14.30 -0.93 3.24
N ILE A 28 13.01 -0.92 3.59
CA ILE A 28 12.55 -0.93 4.98
C ILE A 28 13.00 -2.20 5.69
N ALA A 29 12.86 -3.36 5.05
CA ALA A 29 13.30 -4.63 5.63
C ALA A 29 14.83 -4.65 5.85
N ALA A 30 15.62 -4.21 4.87
CA ALA A 30 17.08 -4.17 4.97
C ALA A 30 17.57 -3.17 6.02
N THR A 31 17.00 -1.97 6.07
CA THR A 31 17.32 -0.95 7.08
C THR A 31 16.95 -1.46 8.48
N GLY A 32 15.77 -2.05 8.65
CA GLY A 32 15.35 -2.63 9.92
C GLY A 32 16.28 -3.75 10.39
N TYR A 33 16.65 -4.66 9.48
CA TYR A 33 17.60 -5.74 9.77
C TYR A 33 18.98 -5.21 10.21
N TYR A 34 19.50 -4.18 9.54
CA TYR A 34 20.85 -3.67 9.81
C TYR A 34 20.93 -2.79 11.06
N TYR A 35 19.93 -1.92 11.30
CA TYR A 35 20.00 -0.90 12.35
C TYR A 35 19.19 -1.23 13.61
N ALA A 36 18.20 -2.12 13.53
CA ALA A 36 17.25 -2.35 14.61
C ALA A 36 16.68 -3.78 14.56
N TYR A 37 17.56 -4.78 14.48
CA TYR A 37 17.20 -6.19 14.33
C TYR A 37 16.23 -6.69 15.41
N ASP A 38 16.38 -6.25 16.67
CA ASP A 38 15.49 -6.66 17.76
C ASP A 38 14.02 -6.24 17.54
N LEU A 39 13.80 -5.23 16.70
CA LEU A 39 12.49 -4.75 16.29
C LEU A 39 12.03 -5.36 14.96
N TRP A 40 12.63 -6.48 14.51
CA TRP A 40 12.33 -7.11 13.23
C TRP A 40 10.83 -7.32 12.97
N PRO A 41 9.95 -7.66 13.95
CA PRO A 41 8.53 -7.85 13.66
C PRO A 41 7.88 -6.55 13.17
N LEU A 42 8.30 -5.39 13.71
CA LEU A 42 7.78 -4.08 13.31
C LEU A 42 8.21 -3.74 11.89
N TRP A 43 9.50 -3.90 11.57
CA TRP A 43 10.03 -3.56 10.25
C TRP A 43 9.51 -4.49 9.16
N LEU A 44 9.40 -5.80 9.43
CA LEU A 44 8.81 -6.75 8.48
C LEU A 44 7.32 -6.46 8.25
N THR A 45 6.58 -6.12 9.31
CA THR A 45 5.16 -5.74 9.18
C THR A 45 5.00 -4.45 8.38
N THR A 46 5.86 -3.46 8.62
CA THR A 46 5.88 -2.20 7.85
C THR A 46 6.19 -2.46 6.38
N ALA A 47 7.22 -3.26 6.09
CA ALA A 47 7.60 -3.64 4.73
C ALA A 47 6.48 -4.43 4.02
N ALA A 48 5.89 -5.41 4.70
CA ALA A 48 4.78 -6.19 4.17
C ALA A 48 3.55 -5.31 3.86
N ALA A 49 3.26 -4.32 4.71
CA ALA A 49 2.18 -3.37 4.47
C ALA A 49 2.44 -2.51 3.23
N CYS A 50 3.70 -2.08 3.00
CA CYS A 50 4.05 -1.34 1.77
C CYS A 50 3.72 -2.15 0.52
N TYR A 51 4.14 -3.42 0.47
CA TYR A 51 3.84 -4.30 -0.66
C TYR A 51 2.34 -4.63 -0.77
N GLY A 52 1.71 -4.96 0.36
CA GLY A 52 0.29 -5.28 0.40
C GLY A 52 -0.56 -4.14 -0.15
N GLN A 53 -0.19 -2.90 0.14
CA GLN A 53 -0.96 -1.75 -0.30
C GLN A 53 -0.95 -1.54 -1.82
N GLU A 54 0.07 -2.03 -2.54
CA GLU A 54 0.04 -2.10 -3.99
C GLU A 54 -0.84 -3.24 -4.52
N ALA A 55 -0.93 -4.37 -3.80
CA ALA A 55 -1.84 -5.45 -4.19
C ALA A 55 -3.30 -4.95 -4.20
N TRP A 56 -3.62 -4.01 -3.32
CA TRP A 56 -4.90 -3.31 -3.28
C TRP A 56 -5.20 -2.52 -4.56
N ALA A 57 -4.19 -1.88 -5.17
CA ALA A 57 -4.33 -1.18 -6.44
C ALA A 57 -4.72 -2.12 -7.60
N THR A 58 -4.73 -3.45 -7.40
CA THR A 58 -5.29 -4.42 -8.36
C THR A 58 -6.82 -4.47 -8.33
N ALA A 59 -7.43 -4.19 -7.16
CA ALA A 59 -8.87 -4.05 -7.02
C ALA A 59 -9.35 -2.67 -7.49
N ASP A 60 -8.47 -1.66 -7.44
CA ASP A 60 -8.64 -0.39 -8.12
C ASP A 60 -8.55 -0.64 -9.63
N ARG A 61 -9.67 -0.56 -10.34
CA ARG A 61 -9.79 -1.00 -11.74
C ARG A 61 -9.08 -0.03 -12.69
N ASP A 62 -7.77 -0.09 -12.75
CA ASP A 62 -7.00 0.54 -13.82
C ASP A 62 -7.27 -0.17 -15.15
N VAL A 63 -7.79 0.59 -16.13
CA VAL A 63 -7.75 0.42 -17.60
C VAL A 63 -8.38 -0.86 -18.19
N GLU A 64 -8.44 -1.97 -17.47
CA GLU A 64 -8.94 -3.26 -17.93
C GLU A 64 -10.12 -3.71 -17.05
N PRO A 65 -11.38 -3.39 -17.42
CA PRO A 65 -12.58 -3.89 -16.74
C PRO A 65 -12.66 -5.43 -16.69
N SER A 66 -11.80 -6.15 -17.43
CA SER A 66 -11.65 -7.60 -17.42
C SER A 66 -10.86 -8.14 -16.22
N ARG A 67 -10.09 -7.31 -15.49
CA ARG A 67 -9.32 -7.78 -14.33
C ARG A 67 -10.24 -7.96 -13.12
N LYS A 68 -10.48 -9.22 -12.79
CA LYS A 68 -11.12 -9.59 -11.54
C LYS A 68 -10.14 -9.30 -10.40
N PRO A 69 -10.59 -8.71 -9.29
CA PRO A 69 -9.74 -8.61 -8.12
C PRO A 69 -9.30 -10.03 -7.70
N PRO A 70 -8.13 -10.16 -7.06
CA PRO A 70 -7.60 -11.47 -6.65
C PRO A 70 -8.51 -12.18 -5.62
N CYS A 71 -9.49 -11.49 -5.04
CA CYS A 71 -10.43 -12.04 -4.07
C CYS A 71 -11.83 -11.42 -4.21
N LEU A 72 -12.88 -12.25 -4.05
CA LEU A 72 -14.28 -11.82 -4.03
C LEU A 72 -14.55 -10.72 -2.99
N TYR A 73 -13.76 -10.71 -1.92
CA TYR A 73 -13.77 -9.70 -0.86
C TYR A 73 -13.69 -8.26 -1.39
N TRP A 74 -12.99 -8.04 -2.50
CA TRP A 74 -12.79 -6.72 -3.09
C TRP A 74 -13.89 -6.31 -4.07
N LEU A 75 -14.80 -7.22 -4.43
CA LEU A 75 -15.85 -6.90 -5.40
C LEU A 75 -16.76 -5.76 -4.93
N PRO A 76 -17.32 -5.77 -3.69
CA PRO A 76 -18.17 -4.68 -3.24
C PRO A 76 -17.45 -3.33 -3.25
N TYR A 77 -16.16 -3.34 -2.90
CA TYR A 77 -15.31 -2.16 -2.95
C TYR A 77 -15.27 -1.52 -4.34
N GLY A 78 -14.96 -2.31 -5.36
CA GLY A 78 -14.87 -1.84 -6.74
C GLY A 78 -16.22 -1.38 -7.34
N HIS A 79 -17.34 -1.67 -6.68
CA HIS A 79 -18.66 -1.14 -7.04
C HIS A 79 -18.98 0.19 -6.36
N ILE A 80 -18.49 0.40 -5.12
CA ILE A 80 -18.79 1.58 -4.32
C ILE A 80 -17.78 2.70 -4.59
N VAL A 81 -16.50 2.36 -4.68
CA VAL A 81 -15.43 3.33 -4.81
C VAL A 81 -15.04 3.50 -6.27
N LYS A 82 -15.20 4.73 -6.76
CA LYS A 82 -14.77 5.11 -8.11
C LYS A 82 -13.26 5.27 -8.14
N HIS A 83 -12.66 4.71 -9.18
CA HIS A 83 -11.26 4.91 -9.52
C HIS A 83 -10.90 6.40 -9.67
N ARG A 84 -9.68 6.77 -9.29
CA ARG A 84 -9.18 8.17 -9.19
C ARG A 84 -10.06 9.13 -8.39
N GLY A 85 -10.99 8.63 -7.59
CA GLY A 85 -11.80 9.44 -6.69
C GLY A 85 -11.06 9.73 -5.39
N LEU A 86 -11.60 10.67 -4.60
CA LEU A 86 -11.07 11.00 -3.27
C LEU A 86 -10.96 9.77 -2.35
N LEU A 87 -11.91 8.83 -2.48
CA LEU A 87 -11.96 7.59 -1.70
C LEU A 87 -10.95 6.52 -2.16
N SER A 88 -10.42 6.61 -3.39
CA SER A 88 -9.45 5.64 -3.92
C SER A 88 -8.03 6.19 -3.99
N HIS A 89 -7.84 7.48 -4.31
CA HIS A 89 -6.51 8.10 -4.52
C HIS A 89 -6.23 9.27 -3.57
N GLY A 90 -7.19 9.69 -2.75
CA GLY A 90 -6.91 10.68 -1.72
C GLY A 90 -5.89 10.14 -0.72
N LEU A 91 -4.79 10.84 -0.48
CA LEU A 91 -3.74 10.36 0.43
C LEU A 91 -4.28 10.01 1.81
N VAL A 92 -5.06 10.90 2.43
CA VAL A 92 -5.59 10.63 3.78
C VAL A 92 -6.84 9.76 3.70
N ILE A 93 -7.84 10.21 2.95
CA ILE A 93 -9.16 9.56 2.90
C ILE A 93 -9.08 8.18 2.23
N GLY A 94 -8.36 8.06 1.13
CA GLY A 94 -8.13 6.78 0.45
C GLY A 94 -7.37 5.80 1.33
N THR A 95 -6.33 6.24 2.04
CA THR A 95 -5.60 5.37 2.99
C THR A 95 -6.53 4.86 4.10
N VAL A 96 -7.33 5.75 4.70
CA VAL A 96 -8.31 5.34 5.74
C VAL A 96 -9.32 4.35 5.18
N VAL A 97 -9.84 4.58 3.98
CA VAL A 97 -10.77 3.66 3.32
C VAL A 97 -10.11 2.30 3.03
N ARG A 98 -8.86 2.29 2.56
CA ARG A 98 -8.05 1.07 2.36
C ARG A 98 -7.83 0.31 3.65
N LEU A 99 -7.56 1.00 4.74
CA LEU A 99 -7.36 0.37 6.04
C LEU A 99 -8.68 -0.17 6.61
N ALA A 100 -9.74 0.63 6.56
CA ALA A 100 -11.05 0.31 7.15
C ALA A 100 -11.82 -0.75 6.36
N TYR A 101 -11.77 -0.72 5.03
CA TYR A 101 -12.40 -1.76 4.22
C TYR A 101 -11.39 -2.83 3.86
N GLY A 102 -10.21 -2.46 3.40
CA GLY A 102 -9.31 -3.42 2.79
C GLY A 102 -8.52 -4.28 3.77
N TRP A 103 -8.00 -3.64 4.82
CA TRP A 103 -7.10 -4.29 5.76
C TRP A 103 -7.72 -4.54 7.13
N TRP A 104 -9.00 -4.26 7.36
CA TRP A 104 -9.58 -4.44 8.70
C TRP A 104 -9.42 -5.85 9.28
N PRO A 105 -9.49 -6.97 8.52
CA PRO A 105 -9.26 -8.28 9.12
C PRO A 105 -7.82 -8.44 9.58
N MET A 106 -6.86 -7.94 8.78
CA MET A 106 -5.44 -7.93 9.12
C MET A 106 -5.17 -7.01 10.31
N LEU A 107 -5.70 -5.79 10.31
CA LEU A 107 -5.54 -4.83 11.40
C LEU A 107 -6.16 -5.35 12.70
N TRP A 108 -7.34 -5.99 12.63
CA TRP A 108 -7.96 -6.63 13.77
C TRP A 108 -7.08 -7.76 14.31
N LEU A 109 -6.56 -8.64 13.44
CA LEU A 109 -5.64 -9.70 13.84
C LEU A 109 -4.38 -9.13 14.50
N LEU A 110 -3.70 -8.19 13.85
CA LEU A 110 -2.48 -7.57 14.36
C LEU A 110 -2.73 -6.82 15.67
N TRP A 111 -3.87 -6.15 15.82
CA TRP A 111 -4.22 -5.44 17.05
C TRP A 111 -4.37 -6.39 18.24
N ASN A 112 -4.99 -7.56 18.03
CA ASN A 112 -5.17 -8.56 19.07
C ASN A 112 -3.88 -9.35 19.37
N LEU A 113 -2.99 -9.51 18.40
CA LEU A 113 -1.69 -10.14 18.60
C LEU A 113 -0.71 -9.22 19.33
N LEU A 114 -0.48 -8.03 18.77
CA LEU A 114 0.40 -7.02 19.32
C LEU A 114 0.05 -5.65 18.69
N PRO A 115 -0.56 -4.70 19.42
CA PRO A 115 -1.00 -3.42 18.86
C PRO A 115 0.08 -2.64 18.09
N ALA A 116 1.35 -2.79 18.49
CA ALA A 116 2.48 -2.18 17.78
C ALA A 116 2.61 -2.66 16.32
N LEU A 117 2.22 -3.90 16.00
CA LEU A 117 2.20 -4.41 14.63
C LEU A 117 1.08 -3.79 13.79
N ALA A 118 -0.09 -3.56 14.39
CA ALA A 118 -1.17 -2.86 13.70
C ALA A 118 -0.77 -1.41 13.38
N VAL A 119 -0.08 -0.73 14.30
CA VAL A 119 0.50 0.60 14.05
C VAL A 119 1.55 0.53 12.93
N ALA A 120 2.47 -0.44 12.99
CA ALA A 120 3.48 -0.66 11.94
C ALA A 120 2.84 -0.89 10.55
N TRP A 121 1.73 -1.64 10.49
CA TRP A 121 0.96 -1.83 9.26
C TRP A 121 0.39 -0.51 8.72
N CYS A 122 -0.26 0.27 9.58
CA CYS A 122 -0.79 1.59 9.20
C CYS A 122 0.31 2.54 8.71
N VAL A 123 1.48 2.50 9.34
CA VAL A 123 2.65 3.28 8.92
C VAL A 123 3.15 2.84 7.54
N GLY A 124 3.32 1.54 7.30
CA GLY A 124 3.74 1.04 5.99
C GLY A 124 2.74 1.36 4.88
N ALA A 125 1.44 1.23 5.15
CA ALA A 125 0.39 1.65 4.24
C ALA A 125 0.49 3.14 3.86
N LEU A 126 0.69 4.02 4.85
CA LEU A 126 0.85 5.45 4.60
C LEU A 126 2.14 5.78 3.82
N ILE A 127 3.25 5.11 4.13
CA ILE A 127 4.51 5.28 3.40
C ILE A 127 4.33 4.92 1.93
N ASN A 128 3.67 3.80 1.64
CA ASN A 128 3.38 3.41 0.26
C ASN A 128 2.49 4.45 -0.43
N ASP A 129 1.41 4.87 0.19
CA ASP A 129 0.45 5.81 -0.39
C ASP A 129 1.07 7.21 -0.63
N LEU A 130 2.01 7.63 0.22
CA LEU A 130 2.85 8.80 -0.01
C LEU A 130 3.75 8.63 -1.25
N GLY A 131 4.37 7.46 -1.39
CA GLY A 131 5.16 7.11 -2.57
C GLY A 131 4.33 7.15 -3.85
N HIS A 132 3.12 6.60 -3.82
CA HIS A 132 2.17 6.65 -4.94
C HIS A 132 1.87 8.08 -5.34
N LEU A 133 1.44 8.91 -4.38
CA LEU A 133 1.14 10.31 -4.64
C LEU A 133 2.34 11.02 -5.26
N ALA A 134 3.54 10.81 -4.71
CA ALA A 134 4.75 11.45 -5.21
C ALA A 134 5.17 10.95 -6.61
N LEU A 135 4.82 9.72 -6.99
CA LEU A 135 4.99 9.19 -8.34
C LEU A 135 3.91 9.71 -9.32
N ASP A 136 2.73 10.06 -8.82
CA ASP A 136 1.58 10.58 -9.59
C ASP A 136 1.65 12.09 -9.87
N LEU A 137 2.37 12.86 -9.05
CA LEU A 137 2.70 14.27 -9.31
C LEU A 137 3.71 14.40 -10.47
#